data_AF-A0A087IHR9-F1
#
_entry.id   AF-A0A087IHR9-F1
#
_cell.length_a   1.000
_cell.length_b   1.000
_cell.length_c   1.000
_cell.angle_alpha   90.00
_cell.angle_beta   90.00
_cell.angle_gamma   90.00
#
_symmetry.space_group_name_H-M   'P 1'
#
loop_
_entity.id
_entity.type
_entity.pdbx_description
1 polymer ?
#
loop_
_entity_poly.entity_id
_entity_poly.type
_entity_poly.pdbx_seq_one_letter_code
_entity_poly.pdbx_strand_id
1 'polypeptide(L)' 'MFTIEGTCDWCKKPRMLTRHDYLDGKCHHACQECNDIAKIDVRLFNIGEQQMRDRQMLSS' A
#
# COMPACT_ATOMS: atom_id res chain seq x y z
N MET A 1 -13.24 3.66 -2.54
CA MET A 1 -14.54 2.96 -2.41
C MET A 1 -14.23 1.47 -2.30
N PHE A 2 -14.96 0.70 -1.50
CA PHE A 2 -14.69 -0.73 -1.29
C PHE A 2 -15.54 -1.56 -2.27
N THR A 3 -15.01 -1.83 -3.47
CA THR A 3 -15.77 -2.43 -4.58
C THR A 3 -15.25 -3.78 -5.05
N ILE A 4 -14.13 -4.24 -4.49
CA ILE A 4 -13.47 -5.48 -4.91
C ILE A 4 -13.80 -6.56 -3.87
N GLU A 5 -14.49 -7.63 -4.24
CA GLU A 5 -14.66 -8.78 -3.36
C GLU A 5 -13.35 -9.58 -3.30
N GLY A 6 -12.86 -9.87 -2.10
CA GLY A 6 -11.64 -10.66 -1.94
C GLY A 6 -11.17 -10.77 -0.49
N THR A 7 -9.96 -11.30 -0.30
CA THR A 7 -9.33 -11.40 1.03
C THR A 7 -8.50 -10.16 1.32
N CYS A 8 -8.76 -9.50 2.44
CA CYS A 8 -7.97 -8.34 2.85
C CYS A 8 -6.53 -8.71 3.17
N ASP A 9 -5.57 -7.96 2.63
CA ASP A 9 -4.15 -8.22 2.85
C ASP A 9 -3.66 -7.97 4.27
N TRP A 10 -4.40 -7.20 5.08
CA TRP A 10 -4.06 -6.91 6.48
C TRP A 10 -4.69 -7.91 7.45
N CYS A 11 -6.02 -8.01 7.49
CA CYS A 11 -6.70 -8.89 8.45
C CYS A 11 -6.90 -10.33 7.97
N LYS A 12 -6.56 -10.63 6.71
CA LYS A 12 -6.70 -11.95 6.07
C LYS A 12 -8.12 -12.52 6.06
N LYS A 13 -9.14 -11.65 6.18
CA LYS A 13 -10.57 -12.02 6.11
C LYS A 13 -11.17 -11.66 4.74
N PRO A 14 -12.14 -12.44 4.25
CA PRO A 14 -12.92 -12.09 3.06
C PRO A 14 -13.81 -10.86 3.35
N ARG A 15 -13.69 -9.81 2.53
CA ARG A 15 -14.36 -8.52 2.68
C ARG A 15 -14.50 -7.82 1.32
N MET A 16 -15.22 -6.70 1.30
CA MET A 16 -15.12 -5.70 0.24
C MET A 16 -13.86 -4.86 0.45
N LEU A 17 -13.07 -4.70 -0.60
CA LEU A 17 -11.73 -4.15 -0.55
C LEU A 17 -11.60 -2.90 -1.43
N THR A 18 -10.65 -2.03 -1.05
CA THR A 18 -10.14 -0.93 -1.87
C THR A 18 -8.67 -1.20 -2.19
N ARG A 19 -8.23 -0.79 -3.38
CA ARG A 19 -6.85 -0.94 -3.83
C ARG A 19 -5.94 0.15 -3.26
N HIS A 20 -4.70 -0.23 -2.96
CA HIS A 20 -3.59 0.64 -2.59
C HIS A 20 -2.38 0.35 -3.48
N ASP A 21 -1.81 1.38 -4.09
CA ASP A 21 -0.68 1.28 -5.01
C ASP A 21 0.62 1.74 -4.36
N TYR A 22 1.70 1.00 -4.60
CA TYR A 22 3.04 1.26 -4.11
C TYR A 22 3.94 1.80 -5.24
N LEU A 23 4.99 2.57 -4.91
CA LEU A 23 5.91 3.17 -5.90
C LEU A 23 6.75 2.15 -6.69
N ASP A 24 6.82 0.91 -6.21
CA ASP A 24 7.48 -0.21 -6.89
C ASP A 24 6.57 -0.90 -7.92
N GLY A 25 5.33 -0.43 -8.08
CA GLY A 25 4.33 -0.97 -9.00
C GLY A 25 3.50 -2.12 -8.44
N LYS A 26 3.73 -2.55 -7.19
CA LYS A 26 2.87 -3.54 -6.52
C LYS A 26 1.59 -2.88 -6.02
N CYS A 27 0.57 -3.70 -5.75
CA CYS A 27 -0.65 -3.25 -5.11
C CYS A 27 -1.13 -4.25 -4.05
N HIS A 28 -1.75 -3.72 -3.00
CA HIS A 28 -2.46 -4.50 -1.99
C HIS A 28 -3.89 -3.99 -1.82
N HIS A 29 -4.73 -4.80 -1.21
CA HIS A 29 -6.16 -4.58 -1.07
C HIS A 29 -6.57 -4.61 0.40
N ALA A 30 -7.10 -3.49 0.90
CA ALA A 30 -7.53 -3.34 2.29
C ALA A 30 -9.06 -3.31 2.40
N CYS A 31 -9.61 -3.91 3.44
CA CYS A 31 -11.01 -3.70 3.82
C CYS A 31 -11.18 -2.39 4.59
N GLN A 32 -12.43 -1.99 4.82
CA GLN A 32 -12.75 -0.73 5.51
C GLN A 32 -12.11 -0.60 6.89
N GLU A 33 -12.09 -1.67 7.68
CA GLU A 33 -11.51 -1.68 9.03
C GLU A 33 -9.99 -1.53 9.03
N CYS A 34 -9.31 -2.02 7.98
CA CYS A 34 -7.85 -1.96 7.87
C CYS A 34 -7.34 -0.76 7.07
N ASN A 35 -8.23 -0.02 6.41
CA ASN A 35 -7.89 1.00 5.42
C ASN A 35 -6.99 2.12 5.98
N ASP A 36 -7.22 2.55 7.22
CA ASP A 36 -6.42 3.63 7.80
C ASP A 36 -4.98 3.19 8.07
N ILE A 37 -4.80 1.95 8.56
CA ILE A 37 -3.46 1.35 8.73
C ILE A 37 -2.81 1.10 7.38
N ALA A 38 -3.56 0.60 6.40
CA ALA A 38 -3.06 0.36 5.05
C ALA A 38 -2.55 1.64 4.38
N LYS A 39 -3.26 2.77 4.52
CA LYS A 39 -2.80 4.08 4.03
C LYS A 39 -1.48 4.50 4.65
N ILE A 40 -1.31 4.30 5.96
CA ILE A 40 -0.09 4.65 6.68
C ILE A 40 1.07 3.78 6.19
N ASP A 41 0.87 2.46 6.11
CA ASP A 41 1.86 1.50 5.63
C ASP A 41 2.35 1.83 4.21
N VAL A 42 1.42 2.01 3.27
CA VAL A 42 1.71 2.38 1.87
C VAL A 42 2.48 3.70 1.80
N ARG A 43 2.09 4.70 2.59
CA ARG A 43 2.77 6.00 2.63
C ARG A 43 4.20 5.86 3.14
N LEU A 44 4.42 5.11 4.22
CA LEU A 44 5.75 4.92 4.80
C LEU A 44 6.67 4.17 3.84
N PHE A 45 6.17 3.12 3.20
CA PHE A 45 6.91 2.40 2.16
C PHE A 45 7.32 3.33 1.03
N ASN A 46 6.38 4.11 0.48
CA ASN A 46 6.64 5.02 -0.64
C ASN A 46 7.65 6.12 -0.26
N ILE A 47 7.61 6.64 0.97
CA ILE A 47 8.63 7.58 1.46
C ILE A 47 10.01 6.91 1.50
N GLY A 48 10.10 5.66 1.99
CA GLY A 48 11.35 4.90 2.02
C GLY A 48 11.92 4.66 0.62
N GLU A 49 11.09 4.20 -0.31
CA GLU A 49 11.46 3.99 -1.72
C GLU A 49 11.98 5.27 -2.37
N GLN A 50 11.29 6.39 -2.17
CA GLN A 50 11.71 7.67 -2.73
C GLN A 50 13.07 8.11 -2.16
N GLN A 51 13.27 8.01 -0.84
CA GLN A 51 14.56 8.35 -0.22
C GLN A 51 15.71 7.46 -0.70
N MET A 52 15.45 6.20 -1.05
CA MET A 52 16.46 5.32 -1.62
C MET A 52 16.82 5.74 -3.05
N ARG A 53 15.82 6.06 -3.88
CA ARG A 53 16.03 6.57 -5.25
C ARG A 53 16.81 7.89 -5.24
N ASP A 54 16.44 8.82 -4.36
CA ASP A 54 17.11 10.12 -4.24
C ASP A 54 18.59 9.96 -3.87
N ARG A 55 18.90 9.03 -2.94
CA ARG A 55 20.29 8.71 -2.57
C ARG A 55 21.09 8.13 -3.73
N GLN A 56 20.49 7.25 -4.53
CA GLN A 56 21.14 6.67 -5.71
C GLN A 56 21.43 7.74 -6.78
N MET A 57 20.51 8.68 -6.98
CA MET A 57 20.71 9.80 -7.92
C MET A 57 21.84 10.74 -7.47
N LEU A 58 21.96 11.03 -6.18
CA LEU A 58 23.02 11.89 -5.63
C LEU A 58 24.41 11.23 -5.60
N SER A 59 24.47 9.90 -5.69
CA SER A 59 25.73 9.15 -5.79
C SER A 59 26.20 8.90 -7.23
N SER A 60 25.49 9.43 -8.23
CA SER A 60 25.79 9.28 -9.66
C SER A 60 26.53 10.49 -10.24
#